data_AF-A0A9D8S9B3-F1
#
_entry.id   AF-A0A9D8S9B3-F1
#
_cell.length_a   1.000
_cell.length_b   1.000
_cell.length_c   1.000
_cell.angle_alpha   90.00
_cell.angle_beta   90.00
_cell.angle_gamma   90.00
#
_symmetry.space_group_name_H-M   'P 1'
#
loop_
_entity.id
_entity.type
_entity.pdbx_description
1 polymer ?
#
loop_
_entity_poly.entity_id
_entity_poly.type
_entity_poly.pdbx_seq_one_letter_code
_entity_poly.pdbx_strand_id
1 'polypeptide(L)'
;GLDAACNCKDQVGTDGYTMWGGYYGQGYYPSKVNSYCPAQNKENQVKVPIFRMLGSDYLYQYDFGYNVNNKGDSGCMGVISLEPAYTSNINGGGGVKEWIDWYIDNNFSGKCLSFGYAQAGQENDFHWKQIKPGMVHQCEKIKEMVDAGKLEVETLGETGRWYKETYETTPASTLVADTDWRNSGKRTWWYCCKNYRVNFYAENGKFWIRDFYIFDENYRERYIDDVCVKDYLEYDTLPVMDGIRFCGNGKRAGIYLKAKADGTDKGLDFYDIKYSEEGTSAVLDLKYSPVGDMKIIASEDGIKITAEDKDFVIEPIYADFTGKYVTAKKANDRRAELTAQGFEYGIDIVCGTLTDDLCVNSENKTIEVKLN
;
A
#
# COMPACT_ATOMS: atom_id res chain seq x y z
N GLY A 1 -24.45 -19.36 -3.98
CA GLY A 1 -23.29 -19.20 -3.08
C GLY A 1 -23.19 -17.75 -2.67
N LEU A 2 -22.15 -17.37 -1.93
CA LEU A 2 -21.87 -15.96 -1.61
C LEU A 2 -21.39 -15.20 -2.85
N ASP A 3 -21.77 -13.93 -2.98
CA ASP A 3 -21.37 -13.09 -4.12
C ASP A 3 -20.07 -12.32 -3.87
N ALA A 4 -19.90 -11.83 -2.66
CA ALA A 4 -18.70 -11.16 -2.16
C ALA A 4 -18.66 -11.24 -0.64
N ALA A 5 -17.51 -10.95 -0.08
CA ALA A 5 -17.29 -10.66 1.33
C ALA A 5 -16.60 -9.30 1.46
N CYS A 6 -16.53 -8.81 2.68
CA CYS A 6 -15.88 -7.56 3.00
C CYS A 6 -14.96 -7.74 4.20
N ASN A 7 -13.85 -7.01 4.23
CA ASN A 7 -12.84 -7.12 5.28
C ASN A 7 -12.33 -5.73 5.67
N CYS A 8 -11.89 -5.56 6.91
CA CYS A 8 -11.35 -4.30 7.40
C CYS A 8 -10.18 -3.82 6.52
N LYS A 9 -10.01 -2.51 6.45
CA LYS A 9 -8.80 -1.85 5.95
C LYS A 9 -7.59 -2.23 6.80
N ASP A 10 -6.41 -1.92 6.28
CA ASP A 10 -5.17 -2.13 7.03
C ASP A 10 -5.17 -1.30 8.33
N GLN A 11 -4.92 -1.96 9.46
CA GLN A 11 -4.94 -1.39 10.79
C GLN A 11 -3.94 -2.08 11.73
N VAL A 12 -3.34 -1.32 12.64
CA VAL A 12 -2.39 -1.82 13.64
C VAL A 12 -2.91 -1.45 15.02
N GLY A 13 -3.17 -2.45 15.86
CA GLY A 13 -3.62 -2.26 17.24
C GLY A 13 -4.97 -1.52 17.40
N THR A 14 -5.76 -1.40 16.33
CA THR A 14 -7.07 -0.72 16.36
C THR A 14 -8.13 -1.70 16.84
N ASP A 15 -8.87 -1.36 17.90
CA ASP A 15 -9.89 -2.20 18.54
C ASP A 15 -9.40 -3.60 18.96
N GLY A 16 -8.11 -3.73 19.25
CA GLY A 16 -7.48 -5.02 19.56
C GLY A 16 -7.09 -5.85 18.34
N TYR A 17 -7.25 -5.32 17.12
CA TYR A 17 -6.90 -6.03 15.89
C TYR A 17 -5.67 -5.43 15.21
N THR A 18 -4.80 -6.31 14.71
CA THR A 18 -3.76 -5.97 13.74
C THR A 18 -4.03 -6.74 12.46
N MET A 19 -4.41 -6.02 11.41
CA MET A 19 -4.71 -6.57 10.09
C MET A 19 -3.86 -5.78 9.11
N TRP A 20 -2.72 -6.32 8.69
CA TRP A 20 -1.69 -5.49 8.09
C TRP A 20 -0.88 -6.21 7.03
N GLY A 21 -0.52 -5.53 5.95
CA GLY A 21 0.29 -6.12 4.88
C GLY A 21 -0.52 -6.69 3.72
N GLY A 22 -1.84 -6.81 3.83
CA GLY A 22 -2.68 -7.43 2.80
C GLY A 22 -2.91 -6.54 1.57
N TYR A 23 -3.71 -6.99 0.61
CA TYR A 23 -4.03 -6.19 -0.57
C TYR A 23 -4.63 -4.82 -0.15
N TYR A 24 -3.99 -3.71 -0.53
CA TYR A 24 -4.15 -2.44 0.21
C TYR A 24 -5.52 -1.77 0.01
N GLY A 25 -6.06 -1.81 -1.21
CA GLY A 25 -7.33 -1.19 -1.57
C GLY A 25 -8.16 -2.02 -2.55
N GLN A 26 -9.37 -1.58 -2.87
CA GLN A 26 -10.31 -2.27 -3.77
C GLN A 26 -10.70 -3.70 -3.32
N GLY A 27 -10.66 -4.67 -4.23
CA GLY A 27 -11.08 -6.04 -4.01
C GLY A 27 -10.20 -7.07 -4.70
N TYR A 28 -10.09 -8.24 -4.07
CA TYR A 28 -9.20 -9.33 -4.45
C TYR A 28 -9.85 -10.68 -4.16
N TYR A 29 -9.41 -11.72 -4.85
CA TYR A 29 -9.69 -13.08 -4.40
C TYR A 29 -8.61 -13.55 -3.43
N PRO A 30 -8.98 -13.95 -2.20
CA PRO A 30 -8.01 -14.41 -1.22
C PRO A 30 -7.52 -15.84 -1.50
N SER A 31 -6.34 -16.16 -0.98
CA SER A 31 -5.83 -17.52 -0.87
C SER A 31 -6.69 -18.35 0.07
N LYS A 32 -6.81 -19.66 -0.22
CA LYS A 32 -7.49 -20.64 0.63
C LYS A 32 -6.89 -20.75 2.03
N VAL A 33 -5.63 -20.36 2.22
CA VAL A 33 -4.94 -20.52 3.51
C VAL A 33 -4.62 -19.20 4.21
N ASN A 34 -4.90 -18.05 3.59
CA ASN A 34 -4.72 -16.73 4.19
C ASN A 34 -5.65 -15.72 3.54
N SER A 35 -6.65 -15.27 4.30
CA SER A 35 -7.66 -14.31 3.84
C SER A 35 -7.11 -12.93 3.51
N TYR A 36 -5.92 -12.58 3.99
CA TYR A 36 -5.24 -11.30 3.77
C TYR A 36 -4.29 -11.32 2.56
N CYS A 37 -3.96 -12.51 2.08
CA CYS A 37 -3.11 -12.75 0.92
C CYS A 37 -3.98 -13.01 -0.32
N PRO A 38 -3.81 -12.29 -1.44
CA PRO A 38 -4.39 -12.70 -2.71
C PRO A 38 -3.93 -14.11 -3.11
N ALA A 39 -4.78 -14.85 -3.82
CA ALA A 39 -4.37 -16.08 -4.49
C ALA A 39 -3.56 -15.74 -5.75
N GLN A 40 -2.43 -16.42 -5.96
CA GLN A 40 -1.57 -16.27 -7.12
C GLN A 40 -2.12 -17.05 -8.33
N ASN A 41 -2.91 -18.10 -8.07
CA ASN A 41 -3.61 -18.86 -9.11
C ASN A 41 -5.03 -19.30 -8.70
N LYS A 42 -5.81 -19.74 -9.70
CA LYS A 42 -7.20 -20.15 -9.58
C LYS A 42 -7.41 -21.40 -8.71
N GLU A 43 -6.41 -22.28 -8.61
CA GLU A 43 -6.51 -23.50 -7.82
C GLU A 43 -6.48 -23.20 -6.33
N ASN A 44 -5.66 -22.23 -5.91
CA ASN A 44 -5.54 -21.78 -4.52
C ASN A 44 -6.48 -20.63 -4.16
N GLN A 45 -7.34 -20.22 -5.09
CA GLN A 45 -8.29 -19.12 -4.93
C GLN A 45 -9.58 -19.54 -4.22
N VAL A 46 -10.03 -18.73 -3.26
CA VAL A 46 -11.44 -18.75 -2.81
C VAL A 46 -12.29 -17.99 -3.82
N LYS A 47 -13.36 -18.61 -4.33
CA LYS A 47 -14.23 -18.06 -5.38
C LYS A 47 -15.17 -16.92 -4.93
N VAL A 48 -14.89 -16.32 -3.77
CA VAL A 48 -15.65 -15.20 -3.21
C VAL A 48 -14.66 -14.04 -3.06
N PRO A 49 -14.80 -12.96 -3.84
CA PRO A 49 -13.92 -11.81 -3.71
C PRO A 49 -14.16 -11.10 -2.38
N ILE A 50 -13.08 -10.57 -1.80
CA ILE A 50 -13.09 -9.70 -0.62
C ILE A 50 -12.90 -8.27 -1.08
N PHE A 51 -13.72 -7.36 -0.58
CA PHE A 51 -13.57 -5.91 -0.77
C PHE A 51 -13.21 -5.20 0.55
N ARG A 52 -12.37 -4.16 0.48
CA ARG A 52 -11.91 -3.41 1.66
C ARG A 52 -12.94 -2.46 2.21
N MET A 53 -13.22 -2.55 3.50
CA MET A 53 -14.23 -1.73 4.17
C MET A 53 -13.73 -0.42 4.72
N LEU A 54 -14.71 0.49 4.64
CA LEU A 54 -14.69 1.93 4.73
C LEU A 54 -13.50 2.57 4.03
N GLY A 55 -13.79 3.20 2.89
CA GLY A 55 -12.81 3.82 2.02
C GLY A 55 -11.77 4.61 2.82
N SER A 56 -10.54 4.12 2.82
CA SER A 56 -9.47 4.58 3.70
C SER A 56 -8.62 5.64 3.00
N ASP A 57 -8.16 6.64 3.74
CA ASP A 57 -7.21 7.63 3.20
C ASP A 57 -5.90 6.96 2.79
N TYR A 58 -5.66 6.76 1.49
CA TYR A 58 -4.46 6.06 1.02
C TYR A 58 -3.17 6.89 1.11
N LEU A 59 -3.25 8.17 1.50
CA LEU A 59 -2.11 9.05 1.71
C LEU A 59 -1.74 9.16 3.20
N TYR A 60 -2.69 9.57 4.03
CA TYR A 60 -2.49 9.92 5.44
C TYR A 60 -2.77 8.77 6.41
N GLN A 61 -3.65 7.81 6.09
CA GLN A 61 -3.95 6.68 6.99
C GLN A 61 -2.68 5.95 7.37
N TYR A 62 -1.84 5.64 6.37
CA TYR A 62 -0.63 4.85 6.56
C TYR A 62 0.25 5.44 7.67
N ASP A 63 0.47 6.76 7.65
CA ASP A 63 1.31 7.45 8.65
C ASP A 63 0.53 7.88 9.91
N PHE A 64 -0.74 7.51 10.08
CA PHE A 64 -1.56 8.04 11.17
C PHE A 64 -1.32 7.34 12.52
N GLY A 65 -0.28 7.76 13.22
CA GLY A 65 0.25 7.06 14.41
C GLY A 65 1.77 6.90 14.33
N TYR A 66 2.34 7.31 13.19
CA TYR A 66 3.77 7.46 13.00
C TYR A 66 4.38 8.48 13.96
N ASN A 67 5.47 8.09 14.62
CA ASN A 67 6.37 9.02 15.31
C ASN A 67 7.80 8.48 15.30
N VAL A 68 8.67 9.16 14.55
CA VAL A 68 10.09 8.80 14.42
C VAL A 68 10.86 8.79 15.75
N ASN A 69 10.38 9.55 16.74
CA ASN A 69 11.00 9.66 18.06
C ASN A 69 10.47 8.63 19.06
N ASN A 70 9.54 7.74 18.66
CA ASN A 70 9.10 6.65 19.52
C ASN A 70 10.27 5.73 19.85
N LYS A 71 10.31 5.28 21.11
CA LYS A 71 11.18 4.19 21.55
C LYS A 71 10.49 2.86 21.25
N GLY A 72 10.72 2.34 20.06
CA GLY A 72 9.99 1.17 19.54
C GLY A 72 9.08 1.53 18.38
N ASP A 73 8.28 0.55 17.95
CA ASP A 73 7.32 0.65 16.87
C ASP A 73 6.08 1.47 17.28
N SER A 74 5.32 1.89 16.27
CA SER A 74 3.96 2.40 16.46
C SER A 74 3.01 1.23 16.76
N GLY A 75 2.74 1.00 18.04
CA GLY A 75 1.86 -0.09 18.50
C GLY A 75 0.35 0.14 18.29
N CYS A 76 -0.05 1.29 17.76
CA CYS A 76 -1.43 1.61 17.43
C CYS A 76 -1.48 2.66 16.31
N MET A 77 -2.42 2.52 15.39
CA MET A 77 -2.70 3.46 14.31
C MET A 77 -4.10 4.08 14.52
N GLY A 78 -4.23 5.38 14.28
CA GLY A 78 -5.53 6.05 14.20
C GLY A 78 -6.28 5.66 12.94
N VAL A 79 -7.50 6.18 12.74
CA VAL A 79 -8.32 5.86 11.57
C VAL A 79 -8.75 7.13 10.83
N ILE A 80 -8.51 7.17 9.52
CA ILE A 80 -9.01 8.17 8.55
C ILE A 80 -9.70 7.39 7.43
N SER A 81 -11.04 7.38 7.47
CA SER A 81 -11.86 6.68 6.49
C SER A 81 -13.10 7.49 6.14
N LEU A 82 -13.86 6.99 5.16
CA LEU A 82 -15.18 7.49 4.78
C LEU A 82 -16.24 7.39 5.89
N GLU A 83 -15.93 6.90 7.09
CA GLU A 83 -16.90 6.91 8.18
C GLU A 83 -17.38 8.35 8.49
N PRO A 84 -18.69 8.64 8.36
CA PRO A 84 -19.22 10.00 8.49
C PRO A 84 -18.97 10.68 9.83
N ALA A 85 -18.76 9.88 10.88
CA ALA A 85 -18.51 10.35 12.23
C ALA A 85 -17.11 10.95 12.43
N TYR A 86 -16.15 10.69 11.53
CA TYR A 86 -14.78 11.16 11.66
C TYR A 86 -14.64 12.59 11.12
N THR A 87 -14.61 13.55 12.06
CA THR A 87 -14.70 14.99 11.80
C THR A 87 -13.44 15.76 12.18
N SER A 88 -12.29 15.09 12.30
CA SER A 88 -11.05 15.79 12.67
C SER A 88 -10.58 16.67 11.51
N ASN A 89 -10.74 17.99 11.62
CA ASN A 89 -10.21 18.94 10.63
C ASN A 89 -8.67 18.90 10.50
N ILE A 90 -7.97 18.21 11.42
CA ILE A 90 -6.52 18.03 11.36
C ILE A 90 -6.17 16.71 10.66
N ASN A 91 -6.92 15.63 10.93
CA ASN A 91 -6.58 14.30 10.44
C ASN A 91 -7.37 13.91 9.18
N GLY A 92 -8.52 14.52 8.93
CA GLY A 92 -9.45 14.17 7.84
C GLY A 92 -10.51 13.16 8.30
N GLY A 93 -11.25 12.64 7.33
CA GLY A 93 -12.28 11.61 7.53
C GLY A 93 -13.62 11.99 6.90
N GLY A 94 -14.55 11.02 6.90
CA GLY A 94 -15.85 11.10 6.23
C GLY A 94 -16.82 12.15 6.78
N GLY A 95 -16.44 12.89 7.83
CA GLY A 95 -17.15 14.06 8.34
C GLY A 95 -16.56 15.40 7.90
N VAL A 96 -15.44 15.40 7.16
CA VAL A 96 -14.74 16.62 6.70
C VAL A 96 -14.96 16.81 5.20
N LYS A 97 -15.65 17.89 4.83
CA LYS A 97 -16.07 18.17 3.44
C LYS A 97 -14.91 18.13 2.44
N GLU A 98 -13.84 18.85 2.75
CA GLU A 98 -12.67 18.99 1.88
C GLU A 98 -11.95 17.65 1.68
N TRP A 99 -11.94 16.81 2.73
CA TRP A 99 -11.40 15.45 2.64
C TRP A 99 -12.27 14.55 1.78
N ILE A 100 -13.61 14.59 1.94
CA ILE A 100 -14.55 13.79 1.15
C ILE A 100 -14.44 14.14 -0.33
N ASP A 101 -14.43 15.43 -0.66
CA ASP A 101 -14.32 15.91 -2.03
C ASP A 101 -13.03 15.41 -2.68
N TRP A 102 -11.89 15.62 -2.01
CA TRP A 102 -10.59 15.13 -2.47
C TRP A 102 -10.54 13.60 -2.61
N TYR A 103 -11.03 12.86 -1.60
CA TYR A 103 -10.98 11.41 -1.59
C TYR A 103 -11.77 10.83 -2.77
N ILE A 104 -13.01 11.27 -2.97
CA ILE A 104 -13.89 10.78 -4.05
C ILE A 104 -13.33 11.19 -5.42
N ASP A 105 -12.93 12.45 -5.60
CA ASP A 105 -12.40 12.92 -6.89
C ASP A 105 -11.13 12.15 -7.29
N ASN A 106 -10.28 11.83 -6.32
CA ASN A 106 -9.01 11.19 -6.58
C ASN A 106 -9.13 9.66 -6.72
N ASN A 107 -9.98 9.01 -5.91
CA ASN A 107 -10.25 7.56 -5.99
C ASN A 107 -10.97 7.15 -7.29
N PHE A 108 -11.77 8.06 -7.86
CA PHE A 108 -12.50 7.87 -9.12
C PHE A 108 -11.97 8.79 -10.24
N SER A 109 -10.67 9.10 -10.21
CA SER A 109 -9.99 9.91 -11.23
C SER A 109 -9.71 9.16 -12.54
N GLY A 110 -9.86 7.83 -12.53
CA GLY A 110 -9.46 6.93 -13.61
C GLY A 110 -8.05 6.34 -13.47
N LYS A 111 -7.23 6.85 -12.53
CA LYS A 111 -5.89 6.32 -12.22
C LYS A 111 -5.98 5.15 -11.24
N CYS A 112 -6.39 3.99 -11.74
CA CYS A 112 -6.68 2.81 -10.90
C CYS A 112 -6.25 1.46 -11.51
N LEU A 113 -5.65 1.46 -12.71
CA LEU A 113 -5.41 0.32 -13.60
C LEU A 113 -6.67 -0.49 -13.96
N SER A 114 -7.27 -1.17 -13.00
CA SER A 114 -8.39 -2.08 -13.19
C SER A 114 -9.73 -1.43 -12.83
N PHE A 115 -9.88 -0.95 -11.60
CA PHE A 115 -11.11 -0.28 -11.16
C PHE A 115 -10.89 0.57 -9.90
N GLY A 116 -11.64 1.67 -9.77
CA GLY A 116 -11.75 2.42 -8.52
C GLY A 116 -12.85 1.83 -7.63
N TYR A 117 -12.60 1.75 -6.32
CA TYR A 117 -13.60 1.25 -5.37
C TYR A 117 -13.51 2.00 -4.05
N ALA A 118 -14.66 2.29 -3.46
CA ALA A 118 -14.77 2.75 -2.09
C ALA A 118 -16.10 2.27 -1.52
N GLN A 119 -16.07 1.81 -0.26
CA GLN A 119 -17.29 1.58 0.50
C GLN A 119 -17.61 2.83 1.31
N ALA A 120 -18.73 3.47 0.99
CA ALA A 120 -19.32 4.56 1.76
C ALA A 120 -20.39 4.00 2.70
N GLY A 121 -20.48 4.53 3.92
CA GLY A 121 -21.42 4.06 4.92
C GLY A 121 -20.92 4.28 6.35
N GLN A 122 -21.65 3.72 7.30
CA GLN A 122 -21.41 3.87 8.73
C GLN A 122 -21.11 2.48 9.33
N GLU A 123 -19.94 2.32 9.94
CA GLU A 123 -19.50 1.06 10.57
C GLU A 123 -19.98 0.97 12.03
N ASN A 124 -19.67 1.98 12.83
CA ASN A 124 -20.03 2.03 14.25
C ASN A 124 -21.44 2.57 14.52
N ASP A 125 -21.94 2.41 15.74
CA ASP A 125 -23.28 2.80 16.18
C ASP A 125 -23.40 4.28 16.60
N PHE A 126 -22.78 5.19 15.85
CA PHE A 126 -22.84 6.63 16.14
C PHE A 126 -24.24 7.22 15.95
N HIS A 127 -24.56 8.21 16.79
CA HIS A 127 -25.86 8.90 16.71
C HIS A 127 -26.03 9.70 15.42
N TRP A 128 -27.27 9.80 14.93
CA TRP A 128 -27.61 10.58 13.73
C TRP A 128 -27.06 12.01 13.73
N LYS A 129 -27.12 12.71 14.87
CA LYS A 129 -26.58 14.08 14.99
C LYS A 129 -25.09 14.16 14.62
N GLN A 130 -24.32 13.13 14.93
CA GLN A 130 -22.89 13.06 14.65
C GLN A 130 -22.62 12.72 13.18
N ILE A 131 -23.34 11.75 12.61
CA ILE A 131 -23.08 11.27 11.23
C ILE A 131 -23.75 12.12 10.16
N LYS A 132 -24.85 12.83 10.48
CA LYS A 132 -25.68 13.55 9.51
C LYS A 132 -24.87 14.49 8.60
N PRO A 133 -23.97 15.36 9.11
CA PRO A 133 -23.27 16.30 8.24
C PRO A 133 -22.39 15.59 7.20
N GLY A 134 -21.58 14.62 7.63
CA GLY A 134 -20.72 13.83 6.74
C GLY A 134 -21.52 12.98 5.77
N MET A 135 -22.55 12.28 6.25
CA MET A 135 -23.36 11.37 5.43
C MET A 135 -24.11 12.13 4.32
N VAL A 136 -24.69 13.29 4.64
CA VAL A 136 -25.40 14.10 3.64
C VAL A 136 -24.43 14.57 2.56
N HIS A 137 -23.26 15.12 2.95
CA HIS A 137 -22.27 15.60 1.98
C HIS A 137 -21.70 14.45 1.11
N GLN A 138 -21.42 13.29 1.70
CA GLN A 138 -21.01 12.10 0.96
C GLN A 138 -22.04 11.69 -0.09
N CYS A 139 -23.32 11.60 0.29
CA CYS A 139 -24.40 11.28 -0.65
C CYS A 139 -24.53 12.30 -1.78
N GLU A 140 -24.40 13.60 -1.47
CA GLU A 140 -24.44 14.67 -2.47
C GLU A 140 -23.28 14.56 -3.46
N LYS A 141 -22.04 14.37 -2.97
CA LYS A 141 -20.85 14.23 -3.82
C LYS A 141 -20.89 12.93 -4.65
N ILE A 142 -21.34 11.81 -4.07
CA ILE A 142 -21.53 10.56 -4.81
C ILE A 142 -22.56 10.76 -5.92
N LYS A 143 -23.70 11.40 -5.63
CA LYS A 143 -24.72 11.69 -6.63
C LYS A 143 -24.18 12.56 -7.77
N GLU A 144 -23.41 13.61 -7.46
CA GLU A 144 -22.73 14.44 -8.46
C GLU A 144 -21.86 13.59 -9.41
N MET A 145 -21.08 12.66 -8.85
CA MET A 145 -20.18 11.80 -9.64
C MET A 145 -20.94 10.76 -10.48
N VAL A 146 -22.07 10.24 -9.98
CA VAL A 146 -22.99 9.38 -10.75
C VAL A 146 -23.61 10.16 -11.90
N ASP A 147 -24.17 11.35 -11.63
CA ASP A 147 -24.80 12.19 -12.65
C ASP A 147 -23.79 12.62 -13.73
N ALA A 148 -22.50 12.71 -13.38
CA ALA A 148 -21.39 12.98 -14.30
C ALA A 148 -20.84 11.72 -15.02
N GLY A 149 -21.37 10.52 -14.73
CA GLY A 149 -20.92 9.26 -15.32
C GLY A 149 -19.52 8.82 -14.90
N LYS A 150 -19.02 9.27 -13.74
CA LYS A 150 -17.66 8.98 -13.24
C LYS A 150 -17.59 7.78 -12.31
N LEU A 151 -18.69 7.41 -11.67
CA LEU A 151 -18.79 6.22 -10.82
C LEU A 151 -20.20 5.65 -10.86
N GLU A 152 -20.33 4.41 -10.41
CA GLU A 152 -21.60 3.72 -10.22
C GLU A 152 -21.81 3.42 -8.72
N VAL A 153 -23.08 3.32 -8.30
CA VAL A 153 -23.43 2.95 -6.92
C VAL A 153 -24.10 1.59 -6.95
N GLU A 154 -23.47 0.63 -6.28
CA GLU A 154 -23.87 -0.76 -6.24
C GLU A 154 -23.95 -1.26 -4.81
N THR A 155 -24.79 -2.27 -4.58
CA THR A 155 -24.67 -3.12 -3.40
C THR A 155 -23.41 -3.99 -3.50
N LEU A 156 -22.85 -4.39 -2.35
CA LEU A 156 -21.66 -5.26 -2.32
C LEU A 156 -21.84 -6.55 -3.15
N GLY A 157 -23.06 -7.10 -3.19
CA GLY A 157 -23.37 -8.29 -3.99
C GLY A 157 -23.35 -8.03 -5.50
N GLU A 158 -23.80 -6.85 -5.96
CA GLU A 158 -23.72 -6.44 -7.37
C GLU A 158 -22.26 -6.31 -7.80
N THR A 159 -21.45 -5.56 -7.03
CA THR A 159 -20.00 -5.44 -7.28
C THR A 159 -19.31 -6.80 -7.26
N GLY A 160 -19.70 -7.70 -6.34
CA GLY A 160 -19.19 -9.07 -6.29
C GLY A 160 -19.49 -9.90 -7.53
N ARG A 161 -20.71 -9.77 -8.09
CA ARG A 161 -21.07 -10.46 -9.34
C ARG A 161 -20.33 -9.89 -10.53
N TRP A 162 -20.29 -8.55 -10.66
CA TRP A 162 -19.53 -7.88 -11.69
C TRP A 162 -18.05 -8.28 -11.67
N TYR A 163 -17.43 -8.30 -10.48
CA TYR A 163 -16.02 -8.67 -10.33
C TYR A 163 -15.75 -10.13 -10.75
N LYS A 164 -16.65 -11.06 -10.41
CA LYS A 164 -16.57 -12.47 -10.82
C LYS A 164 -16.74 -12.68 -12.32
N GLU A 165 -17.55 -11.85 -12.97
CA GLU A 165 -17.74 -11.90 -14.42
C GLU A 165 -16.56 -11.27 -15.17
N THR A 166 -15.91 -10.28 -14.56
CA THR A 166 -14.85 -9.48 -15.18
C THR A 166 -13.46 -10.09 -15.00
N TYR A 167 -13.14 -10.61 -13.81
CA TYR A 167 -11.78 -11.03 -13.46
C TYR A 167 -11.72 -12.50 -13.06
N GLU A 168 -10.90 -13.27 -13.78
CA GLU A 168 -10.64 -14.67 -13.45
C GLU A 168 -9.79 -14.83 -12.18
N THR A 169 -8.77 -13.98 -12.03
CA THR A 169 -7.91 -13.86 -10.85
C THR A 169 -7.83 -12.40 -10.41
N THR A 170 -7.29 -12.14 -9.22
CA THR A 170 -7.09 -10.77 -8.72
C THR A 170 -6.30 -9.94 -9.75
N PRO A 171 -6.86 -8.84 -10.29
CA PRO A 171 -6.13 -7.98 -11.22
C PRO A 171 -5.15 -7.08 -10.48
N ALA A 172 -4.17 -6.53 -11.20
CA ALA A 172 -3.38 -5.41 -10.71
C ALA A 172 -4.25 -4.15 -10.53
N SER A 173 -3.94 -3.34 -9.54
CA SER A 173 -4.65 -2.11 -9.23
C SER A 173 -3.73 -1.02 -8.69
N THR A 174 -4.17 0.23 -8.80
CA THR A 174 -3.49 1.39 -8.22
C THR A 174 -4.42 2.26 -7.40
N LEU A 175 -3.83 2.98 -6.45
CA LEU A 175 -4.43 4.13 -5.77
C LEU A 175 -3.41 5.28 -5.82
N VAL A 176 -3.79 6.38 -6.44
CA VAL A 176 -2.87 7.47 -6.80
C VAL A 176 -3.36 8.77 -6.23
N ALA A 177 -2.53 9.45 -5.44
CA ALA A 177 -2.76 10.83 -4.99
C ALA A 177 -1.61 11.74 -5.45
N ASP A 178 -1.86 12.51 -6.50
CA ASP A 178 -0.92 13.52 -7.00
C ASP A 178 -1.05 14.86 -6.26
N THR A 179 -2.14 15.05 -5.51
CA THR A 179 -2.39 16.20 -4.64
C THR A 179 -2.98 15.72 -3.33
N ASP A 180 -2.99 16.59 -2.32
CA ASP A 180 -3.57 16.32 -1.01
C ASP A 180 -4.56 17.42 -0.62
N TRP A 181 -5.61 17.06 0.12
CA TRP A 181 -6.64 18.00 0.58
C TRP A 181 -6.11 19.11 1.51
N ARG A 182 -4.89 18.96 2.05
CA ARG A 182 -4.24 19.93 2.94
C ARG A 182 -3.27 20.86 2.21
N ASN A 183 -3.06 20.68 0.89
CA ASN A 183 -2.07 21.41 0.10
C ASN A 183 -0.66 21.35 0.71
N SER A 184 -0.29 20.22 1.34
CA SER A 184 1.03 20.02 1.93
C SER A 184 2.07 19.50 0.93
N GLY A 185 1.65 19.20 -0.30
CA GLY A 185 2.54 18.71 -1.37
C GLY A 185 2.94 17.25 -1.22
N LYS A 186 2.29 16.52 -0.29
CA LYS A 186 2.44 15.06 -0.15
C LYS A 186 1.77 14.35 -1.32
N ARG A 187 2.41 13.30 -1.82
CA ARG A 187 1.93 12.48 -2.92
C ARG A 187 2.21 11.02 -2.67
N THR A 188 1.37 10.15 -3.22
CA THR A 188 1.52 8.70 -3.04
C THR A 188 0.98 7.93 -4.23
N TRP A 189 1.61 6.80 -4.52
CA TRP A 189 1.23 5.90 -5.59
C TRP A 189 1.35 4.47 -5.08
N TRP A 190 0.20 3.84 -4.84
CA TRP A 190 0.11 2.42 -4.53
C TRP A 190 0.02 1.61 -5.81
N TYR A 191 0.73 0.49 -5.84
CA TYR A 191 0.53 -0.58 -6.79
C TYR A 191 0.29 -1.87 -6.02
N CYS A 192 -0.79 -2.58 -6.34
CA CYS A 192 -1.13 -3.86 -5.75
C CYS A 192 -1.40 -4.85 -6.88
N CYS A 193 -0.87 -6.07 -6.76
CA CYS A 193 -1.22 -7.19 -7.62
C CYS A 193 -1.35 -8.45 -6.76
N LYS A 194 -1.58 -9.59 -7.40
CA LYS A 194 -1.69 -10.87 -6.69
C LYS A 194 -0.38 -11.35 -6.05
N ASN A 195 0.77 -10.80 -6.45
CA ASN A 195 2.10 -11.24 -5.99
C ASN A 195 2.69 -10.31 -4.92
N TYR A 196 2.33 -9.03 -4.90
CA TYR A 196 2.87 -8.07 -3.94
C TYR A 196 2.04 -6.77 -3.90
N ARG A 197 2.35 -5.93 -2.92
CA ARG A 197 1.98 -4.51 -2.90
C ARG A 197 3.20 -3.64 -2.67
N VAL A 198 3.19 -2.43 -3.20
CA VAL A 198 4.24 -1.44 -2.97
C VAL A 198 3.62 -0.04 -2.90
N ASN A 199 4.19 0.80 -2.04
CA ASN A 199 3.85 2.21 -1.99
C ASN A 199 5.04 3.11 -2.24
N PHE A 200 4.93 3.91 -3.30
CA PHE A 200 5.81 5.02 -3.57
C PHE A 200 5.25 6.27 -2.91
N TYR A 201 6.10 7.03 -2.22
CA TYR A 201 5.68 8.20 -1.47
C TYR A 201 6.65 9.35 -1.69
N ALA A 202 6.10 10.56 -1.77
CA ALA A 202 6.88 11.78 -1.88
C ALA A 202 6.37 12.89 -0.97
N GLU A 203 7.30 13.60 -0.34
CA GLU A 203 7.03 14.85 0.38
C GLU A 203 8.29 15.71 0.45
N ASN A 204 8.14 17.04 0.44
CA ASN A 204 9.26 17.99 0.63
C ASN A 204 10.47 17.71 -0.28
N GLY A 205 10.22 17.36 -1.54
CA GLY A 205 11.27 17.02 -2.52
C GLY A 205 11.89 15.63 -2.35
N LYS A 206 11.53 14.86 -1.31
CA LYS A 206 12.05 13.51 -1.09
C LYS A 206 11.11 12.46 -1.65
N PHE A 207 11.67 11.32 -2.06
CA PHE A 207 10.94 10.15 -2.55
C PHE A 207 11.51 8.87 -1.92
N TRP A 208 10.63 7.96 -1.53
CA TRP A 208 11.02 6.61 -1.08
C TRP A 208 9.87 5.62 -1.19
N ILE A 209 10.20 4.33 -1.11
CA ILE A 209 9.21 3.27 -0.94
C ILE A 209 8.94 3.12 0.56
N ARG A 210 7.72 3.45 1.01
CA ARG A 210 7.36 3.41 2.45
C ARG A 210 6.66 2.11 2.87
N ASP A 211 6.18 1.32 1.91
CA ASP A 211 5.55 0.02 2.11
C ASP A 211 5.95 -0.90 0.96
N PHE A 212 6.32 -2.14 1.29
CA PHE A 212 6.54 -3.20 0.31
C PHE A 212 6.29 -4.56 0.97
N TYR A 213 5.32 -5.31 0.48
CA TYR A 213 4.95 -6.63 1.00
C TYR A 213 4.81 -7.63 -0.14
N ILE A 214 5.24 -8.88 0.10
CA ILE A 214 5.09 -10.01 -0.81
C ILE A 214 3.89 -10.86 -0.37
N PHE A 215 3.19 -11.39 -1.37
CA PHE A 215 2.11 -12.35 -1.21
C PHE A 215 2.61 -13.72 -1.65
N ASP A 216 2.78 -14.62 -0.67
CA ASP A 216 3.05 -16.03 -0.92
C ASP A 216 1.82 -16.82 -0.48
N GLU A 217 1.13 -17.44 -1.43
CA GLU A 217 -0.12 -18.16 -1.15
C GLU A 217 0.08 -19.46 -0.34
N ASN A 218 1.33 -19.81 0.01
CA ASN A 218 1.67 -20.87 0.97
C ASN A 218 1.83 -20.34 2.40
N TYR A 219 1.86 -19.03 2.62
CA TYR A 219 1.92 -18.44 3.96
C TYR A 219 0.55 -18.55 4.65
N ARG A 220 0.39 -19.59 5.47
CA ARG A 220 -0.85 -19.89 6.21
C ARG A 220 -1.10 -18.85 7.29
N GLU A 221 -2.32 -18.34 7.37
CA GLU A 221 -2.74 -17.46 8.46
C GLU A 221 -2.87 -18.22 9.81
N ARG A 222 -2.85 -17.47 10.92
CA ARG A 222 -2.79 -18.02 12.28
C ARG A 222 -4.04 -18.81 12.68
N TYR A 223 -5.20 -18.47 12.12
CA TYR A 223 -6.50 -18.98 12.59
C TYR A 223 -7.19 -19.90 11.59
N ILE A 224 -6.45 -20.40 10.60
CA ILE A 224 -7.00 -21.30 9.57
C ILE A 224 -7.50 -22.62 10.16
N ASP A 225 -6.75 -23.19 11.11
CA ASP A 225 -7.07 -24.46 11.78
C ASP A 225 -7.29 -24.30 13.29
N ASP A 226 -7.10 -23.08 13.82
CA ASP A 226 -7.09 -22.77 15.25
C ASP A 226 -8.02 -21.60 15.58
N VAL A 227 -8.50 -21.55 16.81
CA VAL A 227 -9.32 -20.43 17.31
C VAL A 227 -8.45 -19.36 17.96
N CYS A 228 -8.81 -18.09 17.76
CA CYS A 228 -8.19 -17.03 18.54
C CYS A 228 -8.67 -17.09 20.00
N VAL A 229 -7.74 -17.40 20.93
CA VAL A 229 -7.99 -17.45 22.38
C VAL A 229 -7.51 -16.20 23.13
N LYS A 230 -6.98 -15.22 22.38
CA LYS A 230 -6.48 -13.95 22.92
C LYS A 230 -7.55 -12.86 22.79
N ASP A 231 -7.37 -11.77 23.50
CA ASP A 231 -8.16 -10.54 23.40
C ASP A 231 -7.75 -9.64 22.22
N TYR A 232 -6.71 -10.04 21.47
CA TYR A 232 -6.29 -9.41 20.23
C TYR A 232 -6.10 -10.46 19.12
N LEU A 233 -6.24 -10.01 17.88
CA LEU A 233 -6.12 -10.87 16.70
C LEU A 233 -5.22 -10.25 15.63
N GLU A 234 -4.48 -11.11 14.91
CA GLU A 234 -3.45 -10.74 13.95
C GLU A 234 -3.61 -11.43 12.59
N TYR A 235 -3.87 -10.66 11.53
CA TYR A 235 -3.73 -11.08 10.14
C TYR A 235 -2.59 -10.32 9.48
N ASP A 236 -1.73 -11.04 8.76
CA ASP A 236 -0.62 -10.44 8.03
C ASP A 236 -0.20 -11.22 6.78
N THR A 237 0.74 -10.61 6.07
CA THR A 237 1.49 -11.17 4.94
C THR A 237 2.98 -10.86 5.17
N LEU A 238 3.82 -10.94 4.13
CA LEU A 238 5.28 -10.98 4.26
C LEU A 238 5.92 -9.61 3.99
N PRO A 239 6.44 -8.90 5.01
CA PRO A 239 7.01 -7.57 4.82
C PRO A 239 8.40 -7.59 4.18
N VAL A 240 8.62 -6.77 3.17
CA VAL A 240 9.97 -6.37 2.73
C VAL A 240 10.35 -5.05 3.39
N MET A 241 9.42 -4.10 3.40
CA MET A 241 9.54 -2.81 4.07
C MET A 241 8.20 -2.43 4.69
N ASP A 242 8.24 -2.05 5.95
CA ASP A 242 7.10 -1.53 6.68
C ASP A 242 7.46 -0.21 7.35
N GLY A 243 7.13 0.89 6.68
CA GLY A 243 7.41 2.25 7.15
C GLY A 243 6.86 2.58 8.54
N ILE A 244 5.85 1.87 9.03
CA ILE A 244 5.22 2.13 10.33
C ILE A 244 5.83 1.27 11.42
N ARG A 245 5.85 -0.05 11.22
CA ARG A 245 6.36 -0.98 12.23
C ARG A 245 7.88 -1.02 12.27
N PHE A 246 8.58 -0.57 11.22
CA PHE A 246 10.04 -0.54 11.19
C PHE A 246 10.63 0.84 11.55
N CYS A 247 9.78 1.85 11.72
CA CYS A 247 10.22 3.19 12.14
C CYS A 247 10.35 3.28 13.66
N GLY A 248 11.35 4.02 14.12
CA GLY A 248 11.57 4.34 15.54
C GLY A 248 13.02 4.72 15.78
N ASN A 249 13.34 5.13 17.01
CA ASN A 249 14.72 5.49 17.42
C ASN A 249 15.40 6.51 16.48
N GLY A 250 14.65 7.48 15.97
CA GLY A 250 15.16 8.52 15.06
C GLY A 250 15.31 8.09 13.60
N LYS A 251 14.95 6.84 13.25
CA LYS A 251 15.01 6.32 11.88
C LYS A 251 13.61 6.27 11.26
N ARG A 252 13.39 7.03 10.18
CA ARG A 252 12.21 6.88 9.33
C ARG A 252 12.42 5.68 8.42
N ALA A 253 11.58 4.66 8.55
CA ALA A 253 11.73 3.47 7.75
C ALA A 253 11.26 3.68 6.30
N GLY A 254 11.98 3.06 5.37
CA GLY A 254 11.70 3.14 3.94
C GLY A 254 12.88 2.66 3.10
N ILE A 255 12.65 2.43 1.81
CA ILE A 255 13.71 2.17 0.83
C ILE A 255 13.97 3.46 0.05
N TYR A 256 15.15 4.03 0.25
CA TYR A 256 15.55 5.34 -0.26
C TYR A 256 16.47 5.20 -1.47
N LEU A 257 16.34 6.13 -2.43
CA LEU A 257 17.25 6.23 -3.57
C LEU A 257 18.37 7.24 -3.24
N LYS A 258 19.61 6.88 -3.60
CA LYS A 258 20.79 7.72 -3.43
C LYS A 258 21.62 7.81 -4.69
N ALA A 259 22.23 8.97 -4.91
CA ALA A 259 23.25 9.12 -5.95
C ALA A 259 24.52 8.39 -5.53
N LYS A 260 25.12 7.65 -6.45
CA LYS A 260 26.50 7.16 -6.28
C LYS A 260 27.46 8.27 -6.70
N ALA A 261 27.65 9.27 -5.84
CA ALA A 261 28.52 10.42 -6.14
C ALA A 261 29.78 10.39 -5.27
N ASP A 262 30.94 10.18 -5.90
CA ASP A 262 32.29 10.54 -5.41
C ASP A 262 32.55 10.31 -3.90
N GLY A 263 32.14 9.16 -3.37
CA GLY A 263 32.37 8.78 -1.98
C GLY A 263 31.46 9.43 -0.93
N THR A 264 30.38 10.13 -1.33
CA THR A 264 29.33 10.59 -0.41
C THR A 264 27.95 10.23 -0.93
N ASP A 265 27.30 9.30 -0.23
CA ASP A 265 25.92 8.88 -0.50
C ASP A 265 24.95 9.99 -0.06
N LYS A 266 24.50 10.81 -1.02
CA LYS A 266 23.47 11.84 -0.78
C LYS A 266 22.12 11.34 -1.31
N GLY A 267 21.05 11.58 -0.54
CA GLY A 267 19.68 11.34 -0.98
C GLY A 267 19.36 12.14 -2.24
N LEU A 268 18.43 11.63 -3.04
CA LEU A 268 17.95 12.31 -4.25
C LEU A 268 16.75 13.19 -3.93
N ASP A 269 16.85 14.47 -4.29
CA ASP A 269 15.69 15.37 -4.33
C ASP A 269 15.05 15.30 -5.72
N PHE A 270 13.71 15.21 -5.75
CA PHE A 270 12.89 15.14 -6.97
C PHE A 270 11.85 16.26 -6.96
N TYR A 271 11.85 17.05 -8.03
CA TYR A 271 11.04 18.26 -8.12
C TYR A 271 9.80 18.09 -9.01
N ASP A 272 9.82 17.12 -9.92
CA ASP A 272 8.66 16.76 -10.75
C ASP A 272 8.57 15.23 -10.83
N ILE A 273 7.40 14.69 -10.49
CA ILE A 273 7.10 13.26 -10.53
C ILE A 273 5.77 13.11 -11.23
N LYS A 274 5.75 12.35 -12.32
CA LYS A 274 4.57 12.10 -13.14
C LYS A 274 4.21 10.63 -13.10
N TYR A 275 2.91 10.38 -12.91
CA TYR A 275 2.34 9.05 -12.93
C TYR A 275 1.64 8.77 -14.26
N SER A 276 1.83 7.57 -14.78
CA SER A 276 1.07 7.01 -15.89
C SER A 276 0.88 5.50 -15.72
N GLU A 277 0.00 4.93 -16.54
CA GLU A 277 -0.32 3.51 -16.56
C GLU A 277 0.00 2.94 -17.94
N GLU A 278 0.68 1.79 -17.98
CA GLU A 278 1.04 1.08 -19.21
C GLU A 278 0.61 -0.38 -19.10
N GLY A 279 -0.52 -0.73 -19.74
CA GLY A 279 -1.13 -2.05 -19.59
C GLY A 279 -1.56 -2.28 -18.13
N THR A 280 -0.96 -3.29 -17.48
CA THR A 280 -1.18 -3.60 -16.06
C THR A 280 -0.08 -3.06 -15.14
N SER A 281 0.76 -2.17 -15.65
CA SER A 281 1.92 -1.61 -14.93
C SER A 281 1.68 -0.16 -14.52
N ALA A 282 2.14 0.18 -13.32
CA ALA A 282 2.26 1.57 -12.87
C ALA A 282 3.64 2.13 -13.25
N VAL A 283 3.66 3.34 -13.80
CA VAL A 283 4.89 4.02 -14.24
C VAL A 283 5.02 5.36 -13.54
N LEU A 284 6.20 5.61 -12.97
CA LEU A 284 6.58 6.91 -12.41
C LEU A 284 7.80 7.45 -13.16
N ASP A 285 7.65 8.63 -13.76
CA ASP A 285 8.75 9.40 -14.32
C ASP A 285 9.18 10.47 -13.31
N LEU A 286 10.39 10.35 -12.79
CA LEU A 286 10.96 11.24 -11.78
C LEU A 286 12.00 12.14 -12.47
N LYS A 287 11.75 13.44 -12.48
CA LYS A 287 12.56 14.43 -13.19
C LYS A 287 13.44 15.24 -12.24
N TYR A 288 14.52 15.77 -12.80
CA TYR A 288 15.46 16.68 -12.11
C TYR A 288 16.22 16.04 -10.94
N SER A 289 16.58 14.77 -11.06
CA SER A 289 17.41 14.11 -10.06
C SER A 289 18.91 14.32 -10.32
N PRO A 290 19.77 14.30 -9.29
CA PRO A 290 21.23 14.32 -9.44
C PRO A 290 21.84 13.18 -10.30
N VAL A 291 21.08 12.13 -10.61
CA VAL A 291 21.50 10.98 -11.43
C VAL A 291 20.86 10.95 -12.82
N GLY A 292 20.27 12.07 -13.25
CA GLY A 292 19.48 12.18 -14.48
C GLY A 292 18.00 11.89 -14.23
N ASP A 293 17.17 11.97 -15.26
CA ASP A 293 15.78 11.56 -15.11
C ASP A 293 15.72 10.05 -14.81
N MET A 294 14.75 9.66 -13.98
CA MET A 294 14.55 8.26 -13.59
C MET A 294 13.16 7.79 -13.99
N LYS A 295 13.04 6.49 -14.24
CA LYS A 295 11.76 5.81 -14.47
C LYS A 295 11.64 4.62 -13.53
N ILE A 296 10.49 4.50 -12.87
CA ILE A 296 10.12 3.34 -12.05
C ILE A 296 8.91 2.67 -12.71
N ILE A 297 8.98 1.36 -12.88
CA ILE A 297 7.89 0.53 -13.39
C ILE A 297 7.60 -0.54 -12.35
N ALA A 298 6.35 -0.60 -11.88
CA ALA A 298 5.83 -1.69 -11.06
C ALA A 298 4.83 -2.50 -11.89
N SER A 299 5.09 -3.80 -12.04
CA SER A 299 4.27 -4.75 -12.81
C SER A 299 4.11 -6.04 -12.00
N GLU A 300 3.25 -6.98 -12.44
CA GLU A 300 3.08 -8.23 -11.67
C GLU A 300 4.37 -9.05 -11.51
N ASP A 301 5.35 -8.88 -12.42
CA ASP A 301 6.66 -9.54 -12.37
C ASP A 301 7.61 -8.94 -11.33
N GLY A 302 7.40 -7.67 -10.95
CA GLY A 302 8.23 -6.97 -9.97
C GLY A 302 8.45 -5.49 -10.29
N ILE A 303 9.59 -4.96 -9.84
CA ILE A 303 9.89 -3.52 -9.88
C ILE A 303 11.18 -3.27 -10.63
N LYS A 304 11.12 -2.39 -11.62
CA LYS A 304 12.28 -1.93 -12.39
C LYS A 304 12.49 -0.43 -12.19
N ILE A 305 13.73 -0.04 -11.91
CA ILE A 305 14.15 1.33 -11.72
C ILE A 305 15.33 1.60 -12.66
N THR A 306 15.22 2.64 -13.49
CA THR A 306 16.27 3.06 -14.43
C THR A 306 16.61 4.53 -14.27
N ALA A 307 17.88 4.89 -14.45
CA ALA A 307 18.36 6.27 -14.49
C ALA A 307 19.04 6.58 -15.84
N GLU A 308 18.92 7.83 -16.31
CA GLU A 308 19.51 8.26 -17.58
C GLU A 308 21.03 8.44 -17.52
N ASP A 309 21.54 9.12 -16.50
CA ASP A 309 22.92 9.65 -16.55
C ASP A 309 23.91 8.85 -15.71
N LYS A 310 23.56 8.49 -14.47
CA LYS A 310 24.50 7.93 -13.50
C LYS A 310 23.95 6.70 -12.78
N ASP A 311 24.86 5.88 -12.26
CA ASP A 311 24.50 4.83 -11.33
C ASP A 311 23.98 5.39 -10.00
N PHE A 312 23.14 4.60 -9.36
CA PHE A 312 22.46 4.93 -8.12
C PHE A 312 22.43 3.72 -7.18
N VAL A 313 22.00 3.95 -5.95
CA VAL A 313 21.86 2.90 -4.92
C VAL A 313 20.46 3.00 -4.34
N ILE A 314 19.83 1.85 -4.07
CA ILE A 314 18.71 1.78 -3.14
C ILE A 314 19.21 1.32 -1.77
N GLU A 315 18.83 2.04 -0.74
CA GLU A 315 19.20 1.78 0.65
C GLU A 315 17.93 1.58 1.49
N PRO A 316 17.75 0.39 2.10
CA PRO A 316 16.72 0.21 3.12
C PRO A 316 17.17 0.86 4.43
N ILE A 317 16.35 1.75 4.98
CA ILE A 317 16.53 2.33 6.31
C ILE A 317 15.44 1.77 7.22
N TYR A 318 15.82 1.29 8.40
CA TYR A 318 14.89 0.79 9.42
C TYR A 318 15.52 0.76 10.82
N ALA A 319 14.69 0.66 11.85
CA ALA A 319 15.11 0.60 13.24
C ALA A 319 15.71 -0.77 13.64
N ASP A 320 16.56 -0.76 14.66
CA ASP A 320 17.36 -1.93 15.05
C ASP A 320 16.51 -3.07 15.66
N PHE A 321 15.28 -2.77 16.07
CA PHE A 321 14.34 -3.76 16.64
C PHE A 321 13.54 -4.52 15.58
N THR A 322 13.73 -4.24 14.29
CA THR A 322 12.96 -4.86 13.19
C THR A 322 13.03 -6.38 13.15
N GLY A 323 14.09 -6.99 13.71
CA GLY A 323 14.23 -8.43 13.86
C GLY A 323 13.05 -9.13 14.57
N LYS A 324 12.21 -8.39 15.30
CA LYS A 324 10.97 -8.93 15.89
C LYS A 324 9.83 -9.17 14.88
N TYR A 325 9.87 -8.51 13.72
CA TYR A 325 8.91 -8.69 12.63
C TYR A 325 9.50 -9.50 11.48
N VAL A 326 10.72 -9.12 11.08
CA VAL A 326 11.41 -9.72 9.95
C VAL A 326 12.92 -9.68 10.19
N THR A 327 13.58 -10.79 9.88
CA THR A 327 15.05 -10.81 9.74
C THR A 327 15.39 -10.92 8.27
N ALA A 328 16.42 -10.19 7.82
CA ALA A 328 16.88 -10.24 6.44
C ALA A 328 18.39 -10.45 6.38
N LYS A 329 18.85 -11.20 5.39
CA LYS A 329 20.28 -11.41 5.12
C LYS A 329 20.52 -11.52 3.62
N LYS A 330 21.74 -11.19 3.20
CA LYS A 330 22.22 -11.48 1.86
C LYS A 330 22.52 -12.98 1.73
N ALA A 331 21.84 -13.65 0.82
CA ALA A 331 22.17 -15.03 0.46
C ALA A 331 23.31 -15.07 -0.58
N ASN A 332 23.25 -14.17 -1.55
CA ASN A 332 24.29 -13.90 -2.54
C ASN A 332 24.08 -12.50 -3.15
N ASP A 333 24.92 -12.11 -4.11
CA ASP A 333 24.88 -10.78 -4.76
C ASP A 333 23.56 -10.46 -5.49
N ARG A 334 22.66 -11.43 -5.65
CA ARG A 334 21.40 -11.32 -6.38
C ARG A 334 20.19 -11.76 -5.57
N ARG A 335 20.33 -12.13 -4.30
CA ARG A 335 19.21 -12.60 -3.49
C ARG A 335 19.31 -12.15 -2.04
N ALA A 336 18.25 -11.50 -1.58
CA ALA A 336 17.99 -11.28 -0.16
C ALA A 336 17.01 -12.35 0.35
N GLU A 337 17.36 -13.01 1.45
CA GLU A 337 16.49 -13.94 2.17
C GLU A 337 15.91 -13.23 3.39
N LEU A 338 14.59 -13.37 3.56
CA LEU A 338 13.84 -12.80 4.66
C LEU A 338 13.10 -13.91 5.42
N THR A 339 12.91 -13.70 6.71
CA THR A 339 12.12 -14.60 7.56
C THR A 339 11.19 -13.78 8.43
N ALA A 340 9.90 -14.06 8.35
CA ALA A 340 8.86 -13.42 9.16
C ALA A 340 7.96 -14.50 9.74
N GLN A 341 7.68 -14.44 11.05
CA GLN A 341 6.88 -15.47 11.77
C GLN A 341 7.34 -16.92 11.51
N GLY A 342 8.65 -17.12 11.29
CA GLY A 342 9.23 -18.44 10.97
C GLY A 342 9.02 -18.91 9.53
N PHE A 343 8.36 -18.12 8.68
CA PHE A 343 8.21 -18.38 7.24
C PHE A 343 9.37 -17.72 6.47
N GLU A 344 10.02 -18.48 5.60
CA GLU A 344 11.14 -18.02 4.78
C GLU A 344 10.67 -17.60 3.38
N TYR A 345 11.14 -16.45 2.91
CA TYR A 345 10.85 -15.90 1.59
C TYR A 345 12.04 -15.08 1.11
N GLY A 346 11.96 -14.51 -0.09
CA GLY A 346 13.09 -13.73 -0.61
C GLY A 346 12.75 -12.84 -1.79
N ILE A 347 13.75 -12.04 -2.15
CA ILE A 347 13.69 -11.10 -3.26
C ILE A 347 14.86 -11.38 -4.18
N ASP A 348 14.57 -11.59 -5.47
CA ASP A 348 15.58 -11.81 -6.48
C ASP A 348 15.87 -10.50 -7.23
N ILE A 349 17.14 -10.13 -7.27
CA ILE A 349 17.64 -8.96 -7.98
C ILE A 349 18.19 -9.45 -9.31
N VAL A 350 17.45 -9.23 -10.38
CA VAL A 350 17.81 -9.67 -11.74
C VAL A 350 18.83 -8.71 -12.37
N CYS A 351 18.78 -7.43 -12.00
CA CYS A 351 19.75 -6.42 -12.39
C CYS A 351 20.13 -5.54 -11.18
N GLY A 352 21.42 -5.32 -10.97
CA GLY A 352 21.97 -4.68 -9.76
C GLY A 352 22.66 -5.66 -8.79
N THR A 353 23.54 -5.15 -7.95
CA THR A 353 24.35 -5.95 -7.01
C THR A 353 23.96 -5.66 -5.56
N LEU A 354 23.55 -6.70 -4.81
CA LEU A 354 23.24 -6.65 -3.39
C LEU A 354 24.51 -6.58 -2.52
N THR A 355 24.53 -5.68 -1.55
CA THR A 355 25.59 -5.58 -0.53
C THR A 355 25.21 -6.28 0.77
N ASP A 356 26.17 -6.48 1.67
CA ASP A 356 25.93 -7.15 2.96
C ASP A 356 24.96 -6.35 3.86
N ASP A 357 24.94 -5.02 3.70
CA ASP A 357 23.99 -4.12 4.38
C ASP A 357 22.61 -4.05 3.69
N LEU A 358 22.35 -4.95 2.73
CA LEU A 358 21.12 -5.06 1.95
C LEU A 358 20.83 -3.87 1.02
N CYS A 359 21.82 -3.02 0.74
CA CYS A 359 21.73 -2.02 -0.31
C CYS A 359 21.85 -2.69 -1.69
N VAL A 360 21.22 -2.13 -2.71
CA VAL A 360 21.39 -2.61 -4.09
C VAL A 360 22.01 -1.51 -4.93
N ASN A 361 23.20 -1.79 -5.47
CA ASN A 361 23.85 -0.93 -6.44
C ASN A 361 23.24 -1.17 -7.83
N SER A 362 22.97 -0.12 -8.59
CA SER A 362 22.57 -0.27 -9.98
C SER A 362 23.68 -0.87 -10.83
N GLU A 363 23.27 -1.63 -11.84
CA GLU A 363 24.13 -2.12 -12.92
C GLU A 363 23.65 -1.51 -14.23
N ASN A 364 24.54 -0.85 -14.96
CA ASN A 364 24.16 -0.11 -16.17
C ASN A 364 22.99 0.85 -15.91
N LYS A 365 23.02 1.55 -14.76
CA LYS A 365 21.99 2.52 -14.34
C LYS A 365 20.60 1.89 -14.19
N THR A 366 20.55 0.58 -13.93
CA THR A 366 19.31 -0.18 -13.76
C THR A 366 19.36 -1.00 -12.47
N ILE A 367 18.23 -1.04 -11.76
CA ILE A 367 17.93 -2.05 -10.74
C ILE A 367 16.63 -2.72 -11.15
N GLU A 368 16.60 -4.04 -11.15
CA GLU A 368 15.41 -4.82 -11.47
C GLU A 368 15.25 -5.92 -10.45
N VAL A 369 14.10 -5.90 -9.77
CA VAL A 369 13.68 -6.87 -8.78
C VAL A 369 12.57 -7.71 -9.37
N LYS A 370 12.70 -9.02 -9.31
CA LYS A 370 11.65 -9.96 -9.72
C LYS A 370 11.04 -10.63 -8.49
N LEU A 371 9.72 -10.74 -8.50
CA LEU A 371 8.92 -11.36 -7.44
C LEU A 371 8.16 -12.51 -8.10
N ASN A 372 8.60 -13.75 -7.83
CA ASN A 372 7.97 -14.96 -8.38
C ASN A 372 6.97 -15.55 -7.39
#